data_AF-D4JUN5-F1
#
_entry.id   AF-D4JUN5-F1
#
_cell.length_a   1.000
_cell.length_b   1.000
_cell.length_c   1.000
_cell.angle_alpha   90.00
_cell.angle_beta   90.00
_cell.angle_gamma   90.00
#
_symmetry.space_group_name_H-M   'P 1'
#
loop_
_entity.id
_entity.type
_entity.pdbx_description
1 polymer ?
#
loop_
_entity_poly.entity_id
_entity_poly.type
_entity_poly.pdbx_seq_one_letter_code
_entity_poly.pdbx_strand_id
1 'polypeptide(L)'
;MKKIVSYIVMIIIVIFMLTSCNLVTMVTGDYSGLANRNFNALITAMENKDKSAVKALFMDSTINSSENFEKSLDELLEYYNGKMTSYDDVSSGGEFVERNLFIGKRVFMSSYFVVETDGDKYHFDITECVFDSLNPGNVGIKSLYIINDKDFPDKDGYYHGDYKNTEGINIGKYAEYSEDTVMSREKFNNLLTAVENKDKDTLGSYFSKNAVEKTPDFDNEVEKLLNLYKGTHKPFNRYTGGGSVYEMNDWGTEYKYLDSNFYLETEEGKNFYFKISEYLINEEDENNVGITCLKVYNQTSDVNAEIDMEAVPIVVIGAE
;
A
#
# COMPACT_ATOMS: atom_id res chain seq x y z
N MET A 1 -8.89 -47.98 24.03
CA MET A 1 -8.35 -47.10 25.09
C MET A 1 -6.85 -46.80 24.92
N LYS A 2 -5.94 -47.77 24.93
CA LYS A 2 -4.48 -47.51 24.78
C LYS A 2 -4.09 -46.71 23.52
N LYS A 3 -4.72 -46.98 22.36
CA LYS A 3 -4.47 -46.23 21.11
C LYS A 3 -4.98 -44.79 21.17
N ILE A 4 -6.15 -44.55 21.76
CA ILE A 4 -6.74 -43.21 21.90
C ILE A 4 -5.93 -42.36 22.89
N VAL A 5 -5.50 -42.95 24.01
CA VAL A 5 -4.60 -42.29 24.97
C VAL A 5 -3.25 -41.96 24.32
N SER A 6 -2.71 -42.84 23.49
CA SER A 6 -1.46 -42.59 22.74
C SER A 6 -1.59 -41.43 21.75
N TYR A 7 -2.71 -41.31 21.03
CA TYR A 7 -2.95 -40.19 20.11
C TYR A 7 -3.09 -38.86 20.86
N ILE A 8 -3.80 -38.85 21.99
CA ILE A 8 -3.95 -37.65 22.83
C ILE A 8 -2.59 -37.19 23.40
N VAL A 9 -1.77 -38.13 23.89
CA VAL A 9 -0.42 -37.81 24.39
C VAL A 9 0.48 -37.28 23.28
N MET A 10 0.39 -37.83 22.07
CA MET A 10 1.18 -37.36 20.92
C MET A 10 0.76 -35.95 20.49
N ILE A 11 -0.55 -35.65 20.45
CA ILE A 11 -1.07 -34.30 20.17
C ILE A 11 -0.62 -33.30 21.24
N ILE A 12 -0.69 -33.67 22.53
CA ILE A 12 -0.23 -32.81 23.64
C ILE A 12 1.26 -32.50 23.52
N ILE A 13 2.09 -33.50 23.17
CA ILE A 13 3.54 -33.30 22.98
C ILE A 13 3.83 -32.35 21.80
N VAL A 14 3.09 -32.46 20.70
CA VAL A 14 3.24 -31.54 19.55
C VAL A 14 2.86 -30.12 19.93
N ILE A 15 1.80 -29.91 20.71
CA ILE A 15 1.38 -28.59 21.21
C ILE A 15 2.44 -27.97 22.15
N PHE A 16 3.06 -28.79 23.01
CA PHE A 16 4.15 -28.34 23.89
C PHE A 16 5.43 -27.99 23.11
N MET A 17 5.74 -28.70 22.02
CA MET A 17 6.88 -28.35 21.17
C MET A 17 6.65 -27.04 20.40
N LEU A 18 5.46 -26.84 19.83
CA LEU A 18 5.12 -25.62 19.09
C LEU A 18 5.19 -24.35 19.96
N THR A 19 4.70 -24.41 21.20
CA THR A 19 4.76 -23.28 22.14
C THR A 19 6.19 -22.92 22.60
N SER A 20 7.09 -23.91 22.66
CA SER A 20 8.48 -23.69 23.06
C SER A 20 9.31 -22.96 22.00
N CYS A 21 9.07 -23.21 20.71
CA CYS A 21 9.73 -22.49 19.62
C CYS A 21 9.41 -20.99 19.61
N ASN A 22 8.16 -20.62 19.91
CA ASN A 22 7.76 -19.22 20.00
C ASN A 22 8.38 -18.54 21.21
N LEU A 23 8.47 -19.23 22.34
CA LEU A 23 9.10 -18.71 23.55
C LEU A 23 10.61 -18.48 23.36
N VAL A 24 11.31 -19.41 22.69
CA VAL A 24 12.72 -19.24 22.32
C VAL A 24 12.88 -18.00 21.42
N THR A 25 12.01 -17.83 20.42
CA THR A 25 12.03 -16.65 19.55
C THR A 25 11.87 -15.35 20.31
N MET A 26 10.96 -15.28 21.28
CA MET A 26 10.80 -14.09 22.13
C MET A 26 12.03 -13.77 22.97
N VAL A 27 12.83 -14.79 23.33
CA VAL A 27 14.07 -14.61 24.08
C VAL A 27 15.23 -14.22 23.17
N THR A 28 15.30 -14.79 21.96
CA THR A 28 16.38 -14.53 21.00
C THR A 28 16.14 -13.31 20.12
N GLY A 29 14.89 -12.86 19.97
CA GLY A 29 14.49 -11.79 19.06
C GLY A 29 14.44 -12.21 17.58
N ASP A 30 14.49 -13.50 17.26
CA ASP A 30 14.52 -14.02 15.87
C ASP A 30 13.12 -14.04 15.21
N TYR A 31 12.47 -12.87 15.14
CA TYR A 31 11.15 -12.74 14.55
C TYR A 31 11.13 -13.03 13.06
N SER A 32 12.20 -12.67 12.33
CA SER A 32 12.37 -13.00 10.92
C SER A 32 12.41 -14.51 10.69
N GLY A 33 13.20 -15.25 11.47
CA GLY A 33 13.24 -16.70 11.38
C GLY A 33 11.89 -17.36 11.73
N LEU A 34 11.14 -16.80 12.68
CA LEU A 34 9.79 -17.26 13.01
C LEU A 34 8.80 -17.01 11.86
N ALA A 35 8.77 -15.80 11.31
CA ALA A 35 7.94 -15.44 10.17
C ALA A 35 8.19 -16.39 8.99
N ASN A 36 9.45 -16.61 8.64
CA ASN A 36 9.83 -17.50 7.52
C ASN A 36 9.42 -18.96 7.77
N ARG A 37 9.49 -19.45 9.02
CA ARG A 37 9.03 -20.82 9.36
C ARG A 37 7.50 -20.94 9.24
N ASN A 38 6.77 -19.97 9.79
CA ASN A 38 5.30 -19.98 9.76
C ASN A 38 4.78 -19.82 8.32
N PHE A 39 5.43 -18.97 7.53
CA PHE A 39 5.12 -18.79 6.12
C PHE A 39 5.37 -20.06 5.30
N ASN A 40 6.52 -20.71 5.48
CA ASN A 40 6.80 -21.99 4.81
C ASN A 40 5.77 -23.08 5.16
N ALA A 41 5.29 -23.11 6.41
CA ALA A 41 4.24 -24.03 6.83
C ALA A 41 2.90 -23.73 6.11
N LEU A 42 2.55 -22.45 5.98
CA LEU A 42 1.37 -21.99 5.24
C LEU A 42 1.46 -22.38 3.75
N ILE A 43 2.56 -22.04 3.07
CA ILE A 43 2.77 -22.36 1.65
C ILE A 43 2.70 -23.88 1.44
N THR A 44 3.41 -24.66 2.26
CA THR A 44 3.39 -26.14 2.17
C THR A 44 1.96 -26.69 2.30
N ALA A 45 1.16 -26.17 3.23
CA ALA A 45 -0.23 -26.59 3.39
C ALA A 45 -1.10 -26.20 2.19
N MET A 46 -0.93 -24.99 1.65
CA MET A 46 -1.66 -24.51 0.46
C MET A 46 -1.30 -25.31 -0.81
N GLU A 47 -0.02 -25.60 -1.05
CA GLU A 47 0.45 -26.40 -2.18
C GLU A 47 -0.09 -27.84 -2.13
N ASN A 48 -0.16 -28.43 -0.93
CA ASN A 48 -0.75 -29.74 -0.71
C ASN A 48 -2.29 -29.73 -0.75
N LYS A 49 -2.91 -28.57 -0.93
CA LYS A 49 -4.36 -28.35 -0.84
C LYS A 49 -4.94 -28.89 0.48
N ASP A 50 -4.14 -28.88 1.55
CA ASP A 50 -4.54 -29.38 2.86
C ASP A 50 -5.28 -28.30 3.65
N LYS A 51 -6.58 -28.24 3.41
CA LYS A 51 -7.51 -27.32 4.08
C LYS A 51 -7.38 -27.37 5.61
N SER A 52 -7.22 -28.57 6.17
CA SER A 52 -7.14 -28.73 7.63
C SER A 52 -5.84 -28.19 8.19
N ALA A 53 -4.72 -28.40 7.49
CA ALA A 53 -3.43 -27.84 7.87
C ALA A 53 -3.40 -26.32 7.74
N VAL A 54 -3.95 -25.73 6.67
CA VAL A 54 -4.04 -24.27 6.54
C VAL A 54 -4.89 -23.69 7.67
N LYS A 55 -6.07 -24.25 7.94
CA LYS A 55 -6.94 -23.81 9.04
C LYS A 55 -6.23 -23.84 10.40
N ALA A 56 -5.42 -24.86 10.68
CA ALA A 56 -4.72 -25.03 11.94
C ALA A 56 -3.64 -23.96 12.20
N LEU A 57 -3.26 -23.17 11.20
CA LEU A 57 -2.30 -22.06 11.34
C LEU A 57 -2.98 -20.76 11.79
N PHE A 58 -4.31 -20.67 11.76
CA PHE A 58 -5.06 -19.48 12.18
C PHE A 58 -5.37 -19.50 13.68
N MET A 59 -5.52 -18.30 14.25
CA MET A 59 -6.03 -18.14 15.61
C MET A 59 -7.45 -18.67 15.74
N ASP A 60 -7.74 -19.34 16.85
CA ASP A 60 -9.11 -19.78 17.18
C ASP A 60 -10.10 -18.61 17.15
N SER A 61 -9.71 -17.42 17.65
CA SER A 61 -10.60 -16.26 17.61
C SER A 61 -10.95 -15.83 16.19
N THR A 62 -9.97 -15.87 15.27
CA THR A 62 -10.18 -15.52 13.85
C THR A 62 -11.09 -16.52 13.15
N ILE A 63 -10.89 -17.82 13.41
CA ILE A 63 -11.74 -18.89 12.86
C ILE A 63 -13.19 -18.71 13.31
N ASN A 64 -13.39 -18.33 14.58
CA ASN A 64 -14.72 -18.21 15.18
C ASN A 64 -15.41 -16.86 14.91
N SER A 65 -14.66 -15.78 14.66
CA SER A 65 -15.21 -14.44 14.40
C SER A 65 -15.57 -14.20 12.93
N SER A 66 -14.95 -14.93 11.99
CA SER A 66 -15.16 -14.74 10.56
C SER A 66 -16.38 -15.55 10.06
N GLU A 67 -17.44 -14.83 9.66
CA GLU A 67 -18.74 -15.39 9.24
C GLU A 67 -18.63 -16.39 8.06
N ASN A 68 -17.57 -16.29 7.25
CA ASN A 68 -17.38 -17.12 6.05
C ASN A 68 -15.99 -17.79 5.98
N PHE A 69 -15.33 -18.01 7.13
CA PHE A 69 -13.96 -18.51 7.17
C PHE A 69 -13.74 -19.78 6.32
N GLU A 70 -14.64 -20.76 6.44
CA GLU A 70 -14.55 -22.03 5.71
C GLU A 70 -14.61 -21.87 4.19
N LYS A 71 -15.41 -20.91 3.71
CA LYS A 71 -15.54 -20.61 2.28
C LYS A 71 -14.30 -19.87 1.77
N SER A 72 -13.84 -18.86 2.51
CA SER A 72 -12.62 -18.12 2.16
C SER A 72 -11.38 -19.00 2.17
N LEU A 73 -11.38 -20.07 2.97
CA LEU A 73 -10.33 -21.07 2.97
C LEU A 73 -10.33 -21.93 1.70
N ASP A 74 -11.50 -22.34 1.20
CA ASP A 74 -11.61 -23.01 -0.10
C ASP A 74 -11.16 -22.08 -1.23
N GLU A 75 -11.62 -20.83 -1.22
CA GLU A 75 -11.24 -19.80 -2.20
C GLU A 75 -9.73 -19.55 -2.21
N LEU A 76 -9.07 -19.52 -1.04
CA LEU A 76 -7.61 -19.37 -0.94
C LEU A 76 -6.87 -20.52 -1.61
N LEU A 77 -7.30 -21.76 -1.34
CA LEU A 77 -6.70 -22.94 -1.93
C LEU A 77 -6.93 -23.00 -3.45
N GLU A 78 -8.02 -22.47 -3.97
CA GLU A 78 -8.23 -22.36 -5.41
C GLU A 78 -7.42 -21.21 -6.03
N TYR A 79 -7.28 -20.08 -5.33
CA TYR A 79 -6.61 -18.87 -5.81
C TYR A 79 -5.09 -19.01 -5.90
N TYR A 80 -4.46 -19.66 -4.91
CA TYR A 80 -3.01 -19.91 -4.93
C TYR A 80 -2.68 -21.11 -5.83
N ASN A 81 -1.94 -20.85 -6.91
CA ASN A 81 -1.63 -21.84 -7.93
C ASN A 81 -0.12 -21.97 -8.18
N GLY A 82 0.28 -23.20 -8.51
CA GLY A 82 1.67 -23.56 -8.75
C GLY A 82 2.42 -23.98 -7.48
N LYS A 83 3.72 -24.22 -7.66
CA LYS A 83 4.67 -24.50 -6.59
C LYS A 83 5.63 -23.33 -6.43
N MET A 84 5.84 -22.89 -5.20
CA MET A 84 6.81 -21.89 -4.84
C MET A 84 8.21 -22.32 -5.30
N THR A 85 8.85 -21.46 -6.07
CA THR A 85 10.24 -21.62 -6.52
C THR A 85 11.20 -20.77 -5.69
N SER A 86 10.74 -19.60 -5.27
CA SER A 86 11.44 -18.69 -4.36
C SER A 86 10.46 -17.72 -3.71
N TYR A 87 10.91 -17.04 -2.66
CA TYR A 87 10.26 -15.83 -2.17
C TYR A 87 11.30 -14.83 -1.68
N ASP A 88 10.99 -13.55 -1.85
CA ASP A 88 11.72 -12.45 -1.22
C ASP A 88 11.01 -12.07 0.08
N ASP A 89 11.78 -11.94 1.17
CA ASP A 89 11.29 -11.45 2.46
C ASP A 89 11.42 -9.93 2.53
N VAL A 90 10.63 -9.24 1.69
CA VAL A 90 10.77 -7.79 1.44
C VAL A 90 10.66 -6.97 2.73
N SER A 91 9.93 -7.47 3.74
CA SER A 91 10.16 -7.04 5.13
C SER A 91 9.68 -8.11 6.12
N SER A 92 10.63 -8.71 6.83
CA SER A 92 10.32 -9.53 8.00
C SER A 92 10.28 -8.64 9.26
N GLY A 93 9.14 -8.58 9.94
CA GLY A 93 9.11 -8.28 11.38
C GLY A 93 9.13 -6.80 11.75
N GLY A 94 8.05 -6.08 11.45
CA GLY A 94 7.62 -5.04 12.38
C GLY A 94 7.00 -5.71 13.61
N GLU A 95 7.74 -5.86 14.72
CA GLU A 95 7.12 -6.19 16.01
C GLU A 95 6.30 -4.99 16.46
N PHE A 96 5.02 -5.21 16.79
CA PHE A 96 4.34 -4.29 17.68
C PHE A 96 3.69 -5.05 18.83
N VAL A 97 3.97 -4.57 20.03
CA VAL A 97 3.48 -5.19 21.26
C VAL A 97 2.19 -4.49 21.67
N GLU A 98 1.07 -5.22 21.59
CA GLU A 98 -0.15 -4.78 22.23
C GLU A 98 -0.08 -5.11 23.74
N ARG A 99 0.20 -4.08 24.56
CA ARG A 99 0.14 -4.18 26.03
C ARG A 99 -1.24 -3.75 26.52
N ASN A 100 -2.09 -4.71 26.85
CA ASN A 100 -3.23 -4.42 27.72
C ASN A 100 -2.71 -4.26 29.15
N LEU A 101 -2.51 -3.00 29.55
CA LEU A 101 -1.71 -2.49 30.68
C LEU A 101 -2.00 -3.06 32.09
N PHE A 102 -2.86 -4.06 32.29
CA PHE A 102 -3.15 -4.57 33.63
C PHE A 102 -3.28 -6.10 33.78
N ILE A 103 -3.47 -6.91 32.72
CA ILE A 103 -3.85 -8.33 32.92
C ILE A 103 -3.12 -9.34 31.99
N GLY A 104 -2.44 -8.93 30.91
CA GLY A 104 -1.71 -9.88 30.06
C GLY A 104 -0.90 -9.25 28.94
N LYS A 105 -0.06 -10.07 28.29
CA LYS A 105 0.81 -9.67 27.16
C LYS A 105 0.40 -10.45 25.91
N ARG A 106 0.12 -9.73 24.82
CA ARG A 106 0.07 -10.26 23.47
C ARG A 106 1.19 -9.67 22.62
N VAL A 107 1.76 -10.46 21.74
CA VAL A 107 2.76 -10.01 20.77
C VAL A 107 2.24 -10.34 19.39
N PHE A 108 2.14 -9.32 18.56
CA PHE A 108 1.78 -9.45 17.16
C PHE A 108 3.00 -9.17 16.29
N MET A 109 3.03 -9.87 15.17
CA MET A 109 4.05 -9.72 14.14
C MET A 109 3.34 -9.53 12.81
N SER A 110 3.78 -8.54 12.04
CA SER A 110 3.37 -8.36 10.65
C SER A 110 4.54 -8.65 9.73
N SER A 111 4.29 -9.43 8.68
CA SER A 111 5.30 -9.93 7.75
C SER A 111 4.79 -9.86 6.32
N TYR A 112 5.71 -9.57 5.40
CA TYR A 112 5.42 -9.35 3.98
C TYR A 112 6.28 -10.25 3.12
N PHE A 113 5.65 -10.94 2.17
CA PHE A 113 6.33 -11.88 1.29
C PHE A 113 5.93 -11.67 -0.17
N VAL A 114 6.91 -11.76 -1.06
CA VAL A 114 6.68 -11.81 -2.51
C VAL A 114 7.11 -13.19 -2.98
N VAL A 115 6.15 -13.99 -3.44
CA VAL A 115 6.33 -15.40 -3.82
C VAL A 115 6.32 -15.53 -5.33
N GLU A 116 7.36 -16.16 -5.86
CA GLU A 116 7.41 -16.62 -7.24
C GLU A 116 7.05 -18.11 -7.28
N THR A 117 6.04 -18.48 -8.06
CA THR A 117 5.70 -19.88 -8.34
C THR A 117 6.17 -20.29 -9.73
N ASP A 118 5.98 -21.55 -10.09
CA ASP A 118 6.22 -22.05 -11.45
C ASP A 118 5.20 -21.52 -12.50
N GLY A 119 4.22 -20.70 -12.10
CA GLY A 119 3.24 -20.12 -13.02
C GLY A 119 2.81 -18.67 -12.75
N ASP A 120 2.90 -18.19 -11.51
CA ASP A 120 2.37 -16.89 -11.08
C ASP A 120 3.28 -16.25 -10.02
N LYS A 121 3.08 -14.95 -9.78
CA LYS A 121 3.71 -14.21 -8.70
C LYS A 121 2.64 -13.70 -7.73
N TYR A 122 2.88 -13.80 -6.42
CA TYR A 122 1.92 -13.42 -5.40
C TYR A 122 2.55 -12.55 -4.32
N HIS A 123 1.77 -11.61 -3.81
CA HIS A 123 2.13 -10.79 -2.65
C HIS A 123 1.30 -11.20 -1.45
N PHE A 124 1.94 -11.28 -0.28
CA PHE A 124 1.31 -11.63 0.99
C PHE A 124 1.58 -10.56 2.04
N ASP A 125 0.54 -10.21 2.80
CA ASP A 125 0.65 -9.50 4.08
C ASP A 125 -0.01 -10.35 5.16
N ILE A 126 0.74 -10.64 6.22
CA ILE A 126 0.33 -11.58 7.27
C ILE A 126 0.52 -10.91 8.61
N THR A 127 -0.56 -10.81 9.37
CA THR A 127 -0.51 -10.44 10.78
C THR A 127 -0.83 -11.65 11.64
N GLU A 128 0.08 -12.00 12.55
CA GLU A 128 -0.03 -13.16 13.41
C GLU A 128 0.22 -12.83 14.89
N CYS A 129 -0.53 -13.49 15.78
CA CYS A 129 -0.26 -13.51 17.21
C CYS A 129 0.79 -14.57 17.48
N VAL A 130 2.00 -14.17 17.86
CA VAL A 130 3.11 -15.11 18.16
C VAL A 130 3.17 -15.51 19.63
N PHE A 131 2.49 -14.73 20.49
CA PHE A 131 2.40 -14.98 21.91
C PHE A 131 1.14 -14.34 22.52
N ASP A 132 0.40 -15.12 23.30
CA ASP A 132 -0.71 -14.65 24.13
C ASP A 132 -0.62 -15.30 25.52
N SER A 133 -0.30 -14.49 26.55
CA SER A 133 -0.15 -15.00 27.91
C SER A 133 -1.48 -15.40 28.57
N LEU A 134 -2.60 -14.91 28.06
CA LEU A 134 -3.94 -15.15 28.61
C LEU A 134 -4.61 -16.33 27.92
N ASN A 135 -4.44 -16.44 26.61
CA ASN A 135 -5.02 -17.49 25.79
C ASN A 135 -3.94 -18.13 24.90
N PRO A 136 -3.09 -19.04 25.41
CA PRO A 136 -2.01 -19.65 24.61
C PRO A 136 -2.49 -20.42 23.36
N GLY A 137 -3.75 -20.86 23.33
CA GLY A 137 -4.38 -21.46 22.15
C GLY A 137 -4.79 -20.45 21.06
N ASN A 138 -4.70 -19.16 21.35
CA ASN A 138 -5.04 -18.07 20.44
C ASN A 138 -3.78 -17.48 19.76
N VAL A 139 -2.81 -18.34 19.45
CA VAL A 139 -1.57 -18.04 18.73
C VAL A 139 -1.73 -18.56 17.31
N GLY A 140 -1.33 -17.76 16.31
CA GLY A 140 -1.49 -18.08 14.90
C GLY A 140 -1.83 -16.85 14.06
N ILE A 141 -2.21 -17.09 12.81
CA ILE A 141 -2.59 -16.03 11.85
C ILE A 141 -3.89 -15.37 12.31
N LYS A 142 -3.83 -14.05 12.49
CA LYS A 142 -4.99 -13.19 12.74
C LYS A 142 -5.61 -12.74 11.42
N SER A 143 -4.77 -12.32 10.48
CA SER A 143 -5.16 -11.78 9.19
C SER A 143 -4.16 -12.24 8.12
N LEU A 144 -4.70 -12.68 6.99
CA LEU A 144 -3.97 -13.07 5.79
C LEU A 144 -4.52 -12.30 4.60
N TYR A 145 -3.69 -11.50 3.96
CA TYR A 145 -3.95 -10.88 2.68
C TYR A 145 -3.10 -11.55 1.60
N ILE A 146 -3.71 -11.80 0.44
CA ILE A 146 -3.02 -12.32 -0.74
C ILE A 146 -3.55 -11.65 -2.00
N ILE A 147 -2.64 -11.24 -2.90
CA ILE A 147 -2.99 -10.77 -4.24
C ILE A 147 -2.00 -11.33 -5.25
N ASN A 148 -2.48 -11.73 -6.43
CA ASN A 148 -1.62 -12.04 -7.55
C ASN A 148 -0.99 -10.75 -8.07
N ASP A 149 0.30 -10.78 -8.39
CA ASP A 149 1.03 -9.63 -8.89
C ASP A 149 0.31 -8.96 -10.05
N LYS A 150 -0.28 -9.72 -10.99
CA LYS A 150 -1.01 -9.18 -12.15
C LYS A 150 -2.19 -8.26 -11.77
N ASP A 151 -2.78 -8.48 -10.60
CA ASP A 151 -3.92 -7.74 -10.07
C ASP A 151 -3.49 -6.66 -9.08
N PHE A 152 -2.20 -6.63 -8.68
CA PHE A 152 -1.65 -5.65 -7.76
C PHE A 152 -1.26 -4.37 -8.53
N PRO A 153 -1.91 -3.22 -8.27
CA PRO A 153 -1.68 -2.00 -9.04
C PRO A 153 -0.32 -1.34 -8.75
N ASP A 154 0.30 -1.64 -7.61
CA ASP A 154 1.52 -0.98 -7.15
C ASP A 154 2.74 -1.90 -7.27
N LYS A 155 3.30 -2.01 -8.48
CA LYS A 155 4.39 -2.96 -8.79
C LYS A 155 5.69 -2.73 -8.02
N ASP A 156 5.91 -1.52 -7.51
CA ASP A 156 7.11 -1.12 -6.79
C ASP A 156 6.88 -1.00 -5.27
N GLY A 157 5.64 -1.20 -4.82
CA GLY A 157 5.23 -1.03 -3.43
C GLY A 157 5.14 -2.35 -2.65
N TYR A 158 5.19 -2.22 -1.32
CA TYR A 158 4.81 -3.30 -0.42
C TYR A 158 3.29 -3.46 -0.42
N TYR A 159 2.82 -4.69 -0.59
CA TYR A 159 1.41 -5.03 -0.46
C TYR A 159 1.00 -5.05 1.01
N HIS A 160 0.04 -4.22 1.42
CA HIS A 160 -0.49 -4.15 2.80
C HIS A 160 -2.00 -4.45 2.89
N GLY A 161 -2.52 -5.18 1.90
CA GLY A 161 -3.95 -5.35 1.77
C GLY A 161 -4.68 -4.02 1.63
N ASP A 162 -5.82 -3.88 2.31
CA ASP A 162 -6.68 -2.70 2.31
C ASP A 162 -6.44 -1.74 3.51
N TYR A 163 -5.32 -1.92 4.24
CA TYR A 163 -4.99 -1.21 5.49
C TYR A 163 -6.00 -1.35 6.64
N LYS A 164 -7.04 -2.19 6.51
CA LYS A 164 -8.03 -2.38 7.58
C LYS A 164 -7.60 -3.45 8.59
N ASN A 165 -6.58 -4.25 8.25
CA ASN A 165 -6.17 -5.42 9.04
C ASN A 165 -7.37 -6.34 9.37
N THR A 166 -8.20 -6.59 8.36
CA THR A 166 -9.43 -7.38 8.48
C THR A 166 -9.09 -8.80 8.91
N GLU A 167 -9.66 -9.28 10.01
CA GLU A 167 -9.43 -10.64 10.51
C GLU A 167 -9.89 -11.69 9.48
N GLY A 168 -9.10 -12.76 9.35
CA GLY A 168 -9.39 -13.86 8.42
C GLY A 168 -8.60 -13.80 7.13
N ILE A 169 -9.19 -14.34 6.06
CA ILE A 169 -8.56 -14.51 4.74
C ILE A 169 -9.12 -13.46 3.79
N ASN A 170 -8.24 -12.68 3.16
CA ASN A 170 -8.57 -11.56 2.31
C ASN A 170 -7.86 -11.71 0.95
N ILE A 171 -8.61 -12.08 -0.09
CA ILE A 171 -8.06 -12.35 -1.42
C ILE A 171 -8.33 -11.14 -2.32
N GLY A 172 -7.29 -10.67 -3.02
CA GLY A 172 -7.37 -9.61 -4.01
C GLY A 172 -7.71 -8.22 -3.46
N LYS A 173 -7.77 -8.07 -2.13
CA LYS A 173 -8.05 -6.77 -1.51
C LYS A 173 -6.81 -5.91 -1.51
N TYR A 174 -6.92 -4.69 -1.97
CA TYR A 174 -5.90 -3.66 -1.80
C TYR A 174 -6.58 -2.35 -1.43
N ALA A 175 -5.79 -1.40 -0.93
CA ALA A 175 -6.27 -0.07 -0.65
C ALA A 175 -6.58 0.63 -1.97
N GLU A 176 -7.87 0.77 -2.29
CA GLU A 176 -8.29 1.61 -3.40
C GLU A 176 -7.98 3.07 -3.05
N TYR A 177 -7.41 3.78 -4.02
CA TYR A 177 -7.24 5.23 -3.91
C TYR A 177 -8.62 5.89 -3.81
N SER A 178 -8.74 6.99 -3.06
CA SER A 178 -9.97 7.79 -3.07
C SER A 178 -10.30 8.24 -4.50
N GLU A 179 -11.58 8.46 -4.81
CA GLU A 179 -11.98 8.99 -6.12
C GLU A 179 -11.22 10.28 -6.46
N ASP A 180 -10.99 11.14 -5.46
CA ASP A 180 -10.15 12.35 -5.57
C ASP A 180 -8.71 12.03 -5.98
N THR A 181 -8.11 11.00 -5.39
CA THR A 181 -6.75 10.57 -5.74
C THR A 181 -6.70 9.97 -7.15
N VAL A 182 -7.70 9.21 -7.55
CA VAL A 182 -7.80 8.67 -8.92
C VAL A 182 -7.91 9.82 -9.92
N MET A 183 -8.82 10.77 -9.68
CA MET A 183 -9.04 11.94 -10.53
C MET A 183 -7.79 12.83 -10.65
N SER A 184 -7.14 13.13 -9.52
CA SER A 184 -5.92 13.93 -9.50
C SER A 184 -4.78 13.26 -10.25
N ARG A 185 -4.60 11.94 -10.11
CA ARG A 185 -3.60 11.16 -10.86
C ARG A 185 -3.89 11.17 -12.36
N GLU A 186 -5.15 10.98 -12.77
CA GLU A 186 -5.51 11.06 -14.20
C GLU A 186 -5.16 12.43 -14.80
N LYS A 187 -5.55 13.51 -14.12
CA LYS A 187 -5.24 14.88 -14.52
C LYS A 187 -3.73 15.15 -14.56
N PHE A 188 -3.00 14.69 -13.55
CA PHE A 188 -1.54 14.85 -13.51
C PHE A 188 -0.84 14.05 -14.61
N ASN A 189 -1.29 12.84 -14.90
CA ASN A 189 -0.77 12.04 -16.01
C ASN A 189 -1.01 12.71 -17.36
N ASN A 190 -2.17 13.34 -17.57
CA ASN A 190 -2.46 14.12 -18.78
C ASN A 190 -1.53 15.35 -18.89
N LEU A 191 -1.33 16.08 -17.77
CA LEU A 191 -0.37 17.19 -17.69
C LEU A 191 1.05 16.73 -18.06
N LEU A 192 1.52 15.64 -17.46
CA LEU A 192 2.85 15.07 -17.74
C LEU A 192 2.98 14.61 -19.19
N THR A 193 1.94 13.98 -19.75
CA THR A 193 1.93 13.57 -21.16
C THR A 193 2.13 14.76 -22.10
N ALA A 194 1.49 15.91 -21.81
CA ALA A 194 1.71 17.13 -22.58
C ALA A 194 3.15 17.68 -22.42
N VAL A 195 3.70 17.63 -21.20
CA VAL A 195 5.10 18.01 -20.93
C VAL A 195 6.09 17.12 -21.70
N GLU A 196 5.90 15.82 -21.66
CA GLU A 196 6.74 14.81 -22.31
C GLU A 196 6.71 14.93 -23.84
N ASN A 197 5.52 15.19 -24.41
CA ASN A 197 5.33 15.44 -25.83
C ASN A 197 5.78 16.84 -26.27
N LYS A 198 6.16 17.70 -25.32
CA LYS A 198 6.47 19.12 -25.55
C LYS A 198 5.33 19.86 -26.25
N ASP A 199 4.10 19.47 -25.94
CA ASP A 199 2.89 20.05 -26.50
C ASP A 199 2.49 21.28 -25.67
N LYS A 200 3.07 22.42 -26.05
CA LYS A 200 2.86 23.70 -25.37
C LYS A 200 1.39 24.14 -25.37
N ASP A 201 0.67 23.89 -26.47
CA ASP A 201 -0.72 24.32 -26.62
C ASP A 201 -1.63 23.50 -25.70
N THR A 202 -1.47 22.17 -25.69
CA THR A 202 -2.22 21.29 -24.78
C THR A 202 -1.88 21.60 -23.32
N LEU A 203 -0.60 21.75 -22.99
CA LEU A 203 -0.16 22.11 -21.64
C LEU A 203 -0.76 23.43 -21.17
N GLY A 204 -0.74 24.47 -22.01
CA GLY A 204 -1.33 25.77 -21.71
C GLY A 204 -2.83 25.69 -21.45
N SER A 205 -3.54 24.79 -22.13
CA SER A 205 -5.00 24.63 -22.00
C SER A 205 -5.46 24.08 -20.64
N TYR A 206 -4.56 23.46 -19.87
CA TYR A 206 -4.89 22.96 -18.53
C TYR A 206 -4.93 24.08 -17.47
N PHE A 207 -4.31 25.22 -17.73
CA PHE A 207 -4.28 26.35 -16.80
C PHE A 207 -5.54 27.19 -16.91
N SER A 208 -5.98 27.73 -15.78
CA SER A 208 -7.06 28.71 -15.79
C SER A 208 -6.61 29.97 -16.51
N LYS A 209 -7.55 30.65 -17.16
CA LYS A 209 -7.24 31.89 -17.90
C LYS A 209 -6.61 32.94 -16.97
N ASN A 210 -7.11 33.06 -15.75
CA ASN A 210 -6.54 33.98 -14.77
C ASN A 210 -5.12 33.59 -14.36
N ALA A 211 -4.79 32.29 -14.27
CA ALA A 211 -3.41 31.87 -14.01
C ALA A 211 -2.48 32.27 -15.15
N VAL A 212 -2.91 32.07 -16.41
CA VAL A 212 -2.14 32.47 -17.60
C VAL A 212 -1.90 33.98 -17.60
N GLU A 213 -2.93 34.79 -17.36
CA GLU A 213 -2.84 36.26 -17.39
C GLU A 213 -2.03 36.84 -16.22
N LYS A 214 -2.09 36.22 -15.03
CA LYS A 214 -1.39 36.70 -13.83
C LYS A 214 0.05 36.23 -13.73
N THR A 215 0.45 35.19 -14.47
CA THR A 215 1.84 34.69 -14.48
C THR A 215 2.73 35.65 -15.25
N PRO A 216 3.76 36.25 -14.63
CA PRO A 216 4.74 37.03 -15.38
C PRO A 216 5.48 36.14 -16.38
N ASP A 217 5.35 36.44 -17.66
CA ASP A 217 5.98 35.67 -18.75
C ASP A 217 5.64 34.16 -18.70
N PHE A 218 4.34 33.86 -18.76
CA PHE A 218 3.79 32.50 -18.77
C PHE A 218 4.51 31.58 -19.77
N ASP A 219 4.79 32.09 -20.97
CA ASP A 219 5.46 31.34 -22.02
C ASP A 219 6.85 30.84 -21.59
N ASN A 220 7.62 31.68 -20.92
CA ASN A 220 8.93 31.32 -20.40
C ASN A 220 8.85 30.30 -19.25
N GLU A 221 7.86 30.40 -18.35
CA GLU A 221 7.67 29.41 -17.28
C GLU A 221 7.25 28.04 -17.85
N VAL A 222 6.40 28.02 -18.88
CA VAL A 222 6.07 26.80 -19.60
C VAL A 222 7.31 26.22 -20.29
N GLU A 223 8.13 27.05 -20.95
CA GLU A 223 9.38 26.58 -21.56
C GLU A 223 10.36 26.02 -20.52
N LYS A 224 10.45 26.60 -19.32
CA LYS A 224 11.24 26.02 -18.23
C LYS A 224 10.73 24.63 -17.87
N LEU A 225 9.42 24.45 -17.69
CA LEU A 225 8.82 23.14 -17.39
C LEU A 225 9.14 22.10 -18.47
N LEU A 226 8.96 22.45 -19.75
CA LEU A 226 9.25 21.56 -20.87
C LEU A 226 10.74 21.19 -20.99
N ASN A 227 11.64 22.09 -20.59
CA ASN A 227 13.09 21.85 -20.64
C ASN A 227 13.62 21.08 -19.44
N LEU A 228 12.95 21.17 -18.29
CA LEU A 228 13.30 20.39 -17.09
C LEU A 228 13.12 18.90 -17.33
N TYR A 229 12.06 18.53 -18.06
CA TYR A 229 11.73 17.15 -18.32
C TYR A 229 12.46 16.60 -19.56
N LYS A 230 13.22 15.52 -19.37
CA LYS A 230 13.82 14.74 -20.45
C LYS A 230 13.56 13.27 -20.15
N GLY A 231 12.74 12.62 -20.98
CA GLY A 231 12.34 11.23 -20.81
C GLY A 231 10.87 11.06 -20.48
N THR A 232 10.53 9.89 -19.95
CA THR A 232 9.19 9.50 -19.50
C THR A 232 9.18 9.30 -17.98
N HIS A 233 8.05 9.54 -17.34
CA HIS A 233 7.86 9.19 -15.94
C HIS A 233 7.76 7.68 -15.76
N LYS A 234 8.23 7.19 -14.59
CA LYS A 234 7.90 5.83 -14.15
C LYS A 234 6.40 5.71 -13.86
N PRO A 235 5.80 4.52 -13.97
CA PRO A 235 4.42 4.29 -13.58
C PRO A 235 4.11 4.79 -12.16
N PHE A 236 2.90 5.32 -11.95
CA PHE A 236 2.51 5.81 -10.63
C PHE A 236 2.39 4.67 -9.62
N ASN A 237 3.01 4.85 -8.46
CA ASN A 237 2.98 3.93 -7.32
C ASN A 237 2.35 4.63 -6.10
N ARG A 238 2.33 3.96 -4.93
CA ARG A 238 1.80 4.57 -3.69
C ARG A 238 2.52 5.85 -3.25
N TYR A 239 3.80 5.98 -3.57
CA TYR A 239 4.63 7.12 -3.18
C TYR A 239 4.47 8.31 -4.12
N THR A 240 3.88 8.09 -5.30
CA THR A 240 3.64 9.16 -6.27
C THR A 240 2.76 10.27 -5.72
N GLY A 241 1.94 10.03 -4.70
CA GLY A 241 1.04 11.02 -4.12
C GLY A 241 -0.35 11.05 -4.79
N GLY A 242 -1.06 12.15 -4.64
CA GLY A 242 -2.48 12.27 -4.97
C GLY A 242 -3.05 13.64 -4.59
N GLY A 243 -4.37 13.75 -4.61
CA GLY A 243 -5.07 14.98 -4.30
C GLY A 243 -6.36 14.78 -3.54
N SER A 244 -6.84 15.89 -2.99
CA SER A 244 -8.06 15.98 -2.18
C SER A 244 -8.97 17.03 -2.78
N VAL A 245 -10.25 16.67 -2.91
CA VAL A 245 -11.27 17.59 -3.40
C VAL A 245 -11.94 18.28 -2.22
N TYR A 246 -12.15 19.59 -2.36
CA TYR A 246 -12.82 20.44 -1.40
C TYR A 246 -14.02 21.09 -2.08
N GLU A 247 -15.21 20.86 -1.53
CA GLU A 247 -16.47 21.44 -2.01
C GLU A 247 -16.96 22.49 -1.01
N MET A 248 -17.32 23.66 -1.51
CA MET A 248 -17.79 24.78 -0.71
C MET A 248 -19.03 25.40 -1.37
N ASN A 249 -19.98 25.83 -0.55
CA ASN A 249 -21.11 26.63 -1.00
C ASN A 249 -21.15 27.91 -0.15
N ASP A 250 -21.02 29.06 -0.81
CA ASP A 250 -21.13 30.37 -0.16
C ASP A 250 -22.35 31.11 -0.70
N TRP A 251 -23.41 31.17 0.13
CA TRP A 251 -24.70 31.79 -0.20
C TRP A 251 -25.32 31.32 -1.52
N GLY A 252 -25.15 30.05 -1.86
CA GLY A 252 -25.66 29.47 -3.10
C GLY A 252 -24.67 29.47 -4.26
N THR A 253 -23.48 30.07 -4.10
CA THR A 253 -22.38 30.01 -5.08
C THR A 253 -21.52 28.79 -4.79
N GLU A 254 -21.37 27.90 -5.76
CA GLU A 254 -20.61 26.66 -5.65
C GLU A 254 -19.14 26.83 -6.05
N TYR A 255 -18.26 26.20 -5.27
CA TYR A 255 -16.84 26.07 -5.55
C TYR A 255 -16.41 24.63 -5.34
N LYS A 256 -15.59 24.14 -6.25
CA LYS A 256 -14.95 22.83 -6.14
C LYS A 256 -13.48 22.96 -6.50
N TYR A 257 -12.63 22.64 -5.54
CA TYR A 257 -11.19 22.82 -5.64
C TYR A 257 -10.49 21.48 -5.45
N LEU A 258 -9.44 21.22 -6.24
CA LEU A 258 -8.59 20.05 -6.11
C LEU A 258 -7.17 20.51 -5.80
N ASP A 259 -6.65 19.99 -4.69
CA ASP A 259 -5.30 20.25 -4.23
C ASP A 259 -4.51 18.94 -4.30
N SER A 260 -3.42 18.94 -5.07
CA SER A 260 -2.66 17.73 -5.38
C SER A 260 -1.16 17.91 -5.14
N ASN A 261 -0.54 16.82 -4.69
CA ASN A 261 0.88 16.75 -4.37
C ASN A 261 1.44 15.47 -4.98
N PHE A 262 2.45 15.60 -5.84
CA PHE A 262 3.05 14.46 -6.51
C PHE A 262 4.55 14.39 -6.37
N TYR A 263 5.06 13.18 -6.08
CA TYR A 263 6.46 12.82 -6.14
C TYR A 263 6.70 12.02 -7.39
N LEU A 264 7.61 12.48 -8.23
CA LEU A 264 7.85 11.89 -9.55
C LEU A 264 9.30 11.49 -9.69
N GLU A 265 9.54 10.24 -10.07
CA GLU A 265 10.84 9.77 -10.52
C GLU A 265 10.79 9.50 -12.03
N THR A 266 11.79 9.99 -12.76
CA THR A 266 11.94 9.69 -14.19
C THR A 266 12.69 8.38 -14.40
N GLU A 267 12.57 7.80 -15.59
CA GLU A 267 13.39 6.63 -15.98
C GLU A 267 14.90 6.89 -15.92
N GLU A 268 15.32 8.17 -15.96
CA GLU A 268 16.73 8.59 -15.79
C GLU A 268 17.16 8.75 -14.32
N GLY A 269 16.27 8.47 -13.36
CA GLY A 269 16.53 8.59 -11.92
C GLY A 269 16.53 10.04 -11.39
N LYS A 270 15.82 10.96 -12.05
CA LYS A 270 15.61 12.33 -11.54
C LYS A 270 14.33 12.40 -10.73
N ASN A 271 14.38 13.09 -9.59
CA ASN A 271 13.25 13.23 -8.68
C ASN A 271 12.70 14.66 -8.69
N PHE A 272 11.39 14.78 -8.79
CA PHE A 272 10.66 16.04 -8.77
C PHE A 272 9.50 15.98 -7.78
N TYR A 273 9.18 17.12 -7.20
CA TYR A 273 7.95 17.30 -6.45
C TYR A 273 7.07 18.35 -7.13
N PHE A 274 5.80 18.03 -7.31
CA PHE A 274 4.79 18.87 -7.91
C PHE A 274 3.73 19.21 -6.87
N LYS A 275 3.43 20.50 -6.73
CA LYS A 275 2.26 20.99 -6.01
C LYS A 275 1.34 21.67 -7.00
N ILE A 276 0.09 21.21 -7.06
CA ILE A 276 -0.90 21.63 -8.06
C ILE A 276 -2.17 22.01 -7.33
N SER A 277 -2.66 23.20 -7.62
CA SER A 277 -3.93 23.72 -7.14
C SER A 277 -4.80 24.05 -8.35
N GLU A 278 -6.04 23.57 -8.36
CA GLU A 278 -6.97 23.80 -9.47
C GLU A 278 -8.41 24.00 -8.99
N TYR A 279 -9.17 24.85 -9.69
CA TYR A 279 -10.63 24.85 -9.55
C TYR A 279 -11.23 23.91 -10.59
N LEU A 280 -12.02 22.95 -10.10
CA LEU A 280 -12.92 22.13 -10.91
C LEU A 280 -14.21 22.90 -11.23
N ILE A 281 -14.69 23.69 -10.26
CA ILE A 281 -15.87 24.56 -10.38
C ILE A 281 -15.56 25.86 -9.62
N ASN A 282 -15.89 27.00 -10.23
CA ASN A 282 -15.88 28.30 -9.59
C ASN A 282 -17.00 29.15 -10.20
N GLU A 283 -18.16 29.20 -9.55
CA GLU A 283 -19.33 29.93 -10.07
C GLU A 283 -19.20 31.46 -9.96
N GLU A 284 -18.32 31.96 -9.10
CA GLU A 284 -18.05 33.41 -8.99
C GLU A 284 -17.29 33.94 -10.20
N ASP A 285 -16.28 33.20 -10.67
CA ASP A 285 -15.49 33.55 -11.85
C ASP A 285 -14.97 32.30 -12.58
N GLU A 286 -15.65 31.95 -13.68
CA GLU A 286 -15.30 30.82 -14.54
C GLU A 286 -13.87 30.91 -15.11
N ASN A 287 -13.25 32.10 -15.16
CA ASN A 287 -11.86 32.24 -15.62
C ASN A 287 -10.84 31.68 -14.61
N ASN A 288 -11.27 31.31 -13.41
CA ASN A 288 -10.45 30.58 -12.42
C ASN A 288 -10.50 29.06 -12.58
N VAL A 289 -11.43 28.51 -13.39
CA VAL A 289 -11.53 27.06 -13.62
C VAL A 289 -10.30 26.57 -14.40
N GLY A 290 -9.70 25.46 -13.95
CA GLY A 290 -8.41 24.94 -14.40
C GLY A 290 -7.31 25.07 -13.34
N ILE A 291 -6.08 24.72 -13.70
CA ILE A 291 -4.91 24.84 -12.82
C ILE A 291 -4.68 26.32 -12.51
N THR A 292 -4.79 26.69 -11.24
CA THR A 292 -4.56 28.05 -10.76
C THR A 292 -3.14 28.26 -10.26
N CYS A 293 -2.49 27.21 -9.76
CA CYS A 293 -1.10 27.24 -9.36
C CYS A 293 -0.42 25.90 -9.66
N LEU A 294 0.74 25.97 -10.30
CA LEU A 294 1.67 24.85 -10.46
C LEU A 294 3.03 25.27 -9.92
N LYS A 295 3.53 24.50 -8.95
CA LYS A 295 4.89 24.65 -8.43
C LYS A 295 5.64 23.34 -8.61
N VAL A 296 6.84 23.44 -9.18
CA VAL A 296 7.73 22.28 -9.38
C VAL A 296 9.01 22.52 -8.60
N TYR A 297 9.46 21.49 -7.91
CA TYR A 297 10.65 21.50 -7.06
C TYR A 297 11.58 20.37 -7.49
N ASN A 298 12.88 20.62 -7.44
CA ASN A 298 13.87 19.56 -7.57
C ASN A 298 14.00 18.86 -6.22
N GLN A 299 13.98 17.53 -6.18
CA GLN A 299 14.26 16.80 -4.95
C GLN A 299 15.71 16.32 -4.91
N THR A 300 16.25 16.20 -3.69
CA THR A 300 17.45 15.39 -3.50
C THR A 300 17.11 13.90 -3.65
N SER A 301 18.10 13.04 -3.83
CA SER A 301 17.96 11.65 -4.32
C SER A 301 17.07 10.70 -3.50
N ASP A 302 16.50 11.12 -2.38
CA ASP A 302 15.62 10.29 -1.55
C ASP A 302 14.16 10.74 -1.68
N VAL A 303 13.36 9.94 -2.37
CA VAL A 303 11.92 10.16 -2.59
C VAL A 303 11.12 10.14 -1.27
N ASN A 304 11.74 9.66 -0.17
CA ASN A 304 11.13 9.62 1.16
C ASN A 304 11.53 10.79 2.07
N ALA A 305 12.42 11.69 1.63
CA ALA A 305 12.78 12.86 2.42
C ALA A 305 11.66 13.90 2.34
N GLU A 306 11.22 14.41 3.49
CA GLU A 306 10.32 15.58 3.55
C GLU A 306 10.89 16.69 2.66
N ILE A 307 10.03 17.32 1.86
CA ILE A 307 10.40 18.49 1.09
C ILE A 307 10.92 19.52 2.08
N ASP A 308 12.13 20.02 1.81
CA ASP A 308 12.64 21.19 2.52
C ASP A 308 11.63 22.32 2.33
N MET A 309 10.92 22.70 3.40
CA MET A 309 9.89 23.74 3.36
C MET A 309 10.47 25.12 3.00
N GLU A 310 11.81 25.25 2.96
CA GLU A 310 12.52 26.44 2.48
C GLU A 310 12.94 26.34 1.00
N ALA A 311 12.66 25.21 0.32
CA ALA A 311 13.01 25.02 -1.08
C ALA A 311 12.27 26.01 -1.99
N VAL A 312 13.01 26.66 -2.88
CA VAL A 312 12.46 27.57 -3.88
C VAL A 312 12.00 26.75 -5.10
N PRO A 313 10.74 26.91 -5.56
CA PRO A 313 10.28 26.23 -6.76
C PRO A 313 11.08 26.68 -7.99
N ILE A 314 11.41 25.72 -8.85
CA ILE A 314 12.15 25.95 -10.11
C ILE A 314 11.22 26.36 -11.27
N VAL A 315 9.93 26.06 -11.15
CA VAL A 315 8.86 26.55 -12.03
C VAL A 315 7.72 27.02 -11.14
N VAL A 316 7.18 28.19 -11.46
CA VAL A 316 5.96 28.72 -10.84
C VAL A 316 5.06 29.26 -11.92
N ILE A 317 3.89 28.65 -12.07
CA ILE A 317 2.84 29.15 -12.95
C ILE A 317 1.61 29.44 -12.08
N GLY A 318 1.03 30.62 -12.26
CA GLY A 318 -0.11 31.11 -11.50
C GLY A 318 0.26 31.79 -10.18
N ALA A 319 -0.76 32.17 -9.40
CA ALA A 319 -0.61 32.81 -8.09
C ALA A 319 -1.21 31.91 -7.00
N GLU A 320 -0.73 32.06 -5.76
CA GLU A 320 -1.40 31.50 -4.58
C GLU A 320 -2.78 32.14 -4.36
#